data_AF-A0A7Y3CGI2-F1
#
_entry.id   AF-A0A7Y3CGI2-F1
#
_cell.length_a   1.000
_cell.length_b   1.000
_cell.length_c   1.000
_cell.angle_alpha   90.00
_cell.angle_beta   90.00
_cell.angle_gamma   90.00
#
_symmetry.space_group_name_H-M   'P 1'
#
loop_
_entity.id
_entity.type
_entity.pdbx_description
1 polymer ?
#
loop_
_entity_poly.entity_id
_entity_poly.type
_entity_poly.pdbx_seq_one_letter_code
_entity_poly.pdbx_strand_id
1 'polypeptide(L)' 'MTIYETIIDFVREQESEMFRLLRKMVLIQSGSYNKNGVDRVVKLIQSAFKNNNVFSQVIAQKDLGNHLIVRS' A
#
# COMPACT_ATOMS: atom_id res chain seq x y z
N MET A 1 -13.35 28.57 -3.99
CA MET A 1 -13.06 27.14 -3.83
C MET A 1 -12.78 26.89 -2.37
N THR A 2 -13.56 26.03 -1.73
CA THR A 2 -13.34 25.65 -0.33
C THR A 2 -12.23 24.61 -0.24
N ILE A 3 -11.60 24.47 0.92
CA ILE A 3 -10.59 23.41 1.16
C ILE A 3 -11.15 22.02 0.85
N TYR A 4 -12.45 21.80 1.11
CA TYR A 4 -13.13 20.54 0.83
C TYR A 4 -13.21 20.24 -0.67
N GLU A 5 -13.55 21.23 -1.49
CA GLU A 5 -13.58 21.08 -2.96
C GLU A 5 -12.20 20.73 -3.50
N THR A 6 -11.16 21.43 -3.03
CA THR A 6 -9.77 21.15 -3.43
C THR A 6 -9.33 19.72 -3.07
N ILE A 7 -9.68 19.22 -1.88
CA ILE A 7 -9.35 17.85 -1.47
C ILE A 7 -10.09 16.83 -2.35
N ILE A 8 -11.37 17.05 -2.63
CA ILE A 8 -12.17 16.14 -3.46
C ILE A 8 -11.63 16.08 -4.89
N ASP A 9 -11.30 17.22 -5.48
CA ASP A 9 -10.76 17.27 -6.84
C ASP A 9 -9.39 16.59 -6.91
N PHE A 10 -8.52 16.83 -5.92
CA PHE A 10 -7.25 16.11 -5.81
C PHE A 10 -7.45 14.59 -5.73
N VAL A 11 -8.35 14.10 -4.87
CA VAL A 11 -8.62 12.66 -4.72
C VAL A 11 -9.17 12.05 -6.03
N ARG A 12 -10.05 12.77 -6.74
CA ARG A 12 -10.59 12.35 -8.04
C ARG A 12 -9.48 12.20 -9.09
N GLU A 13 -8.54 13.14 -9.14
CA GLU A 13 -7.40 13.05 -10.06
C GLU A 13 -6.51 11.83 -9.79
N GLN A 14 -6.49 11.31 -8.56
CA GLN A 14 -5.72 10.12 -8.19
C GLN A 14 -6.48 8.79 -8.42
N GLU A 15 -7.75 8.82 -8.85
CA GLU A 15 -8.61 7.63 -8.95
C GLU A 15 -7.97 6.49 -9.77
N SER A 16 -7.46 6.80 -10.95
CA SER A 16 -6.81 5.81 -11.83
C SER A 16 -5.62 5.14 -11.14
N GLU A 17 -4.83 5.92 -10.41
CA GLU A 17 -3.66 5.44 -9.67
C GLU A 17 -4.03 4.57 -8.47
N MET A 18 -5.11 4.92 -7.76
CA MET A 18 -5.67 4.11 -6.69
C MET A 18 -6.16 2.76 -7.22
N PHE A 19 -6.92 2.73 -8.31
CA PHE A 19 -7.36 1.48 -8.93
C PHE A 19 -6.20 0.66 -9.48
N ARG A 20 -5.18 1.31 -10.04
CA ARG A 20 -3.95 0.64 -10.50
C ARG A 20 -3.23 -0.07 -9.35
N LEU A 21 -3.14 0.58 -8.18
CA LEU A 21 -2.55 -0.03 -6.99
C LEU A 21 -3.41 -1.21 -6.49
N LEU A 22 -4.72 -1.03 -6.38
CA LEU A 22 -5.65 -2.09 -5.99
C LEU A 22 -5.53 -3.31 -6.90
N ARG A 23 -5.49 -3.10 -8.23
CA ARG A 23 -5.29 -4.17 -9.21
C ARG A 23 -4.00 -4.94 -8.97
N LYS A 24 -2.89 -4.25 -8.71
CA LYS A 24 -1.61 -4.90 -8.40
C LYS A 24 -1.69 -5.71 -7.11
N MET A 25 -2.42 -5.23 -6.09
CA MET A 25 -2.59 -5.92 -4.81
C MET A 25 -3.41 -7.20 -4.98
N VAL A 26 -4.59 -7.14 -5.61
CA VAL A 26 -5.50 -8.31 -5.74
C VAL A 26 -4.95 -9.40 -6.64
N LEU A 27 -4.08 -9.06 -7.59
CA LEU A 27 -3.39 -10.04 -8.45
C LEU A 27 -2.24 -10.77 -7.72
N ILE A 28 -1.84 -10.31 -6.54
CA ILE A 28 -0.94 -11.06 -5.68
C ILE A 28 -1.79 -12.04 -4.86
N GLN A 29 -1.59 -13.33 -5.07
CA GLN A 29 -2.20 -14.34 -4.21
C GLN A 29 -1.57 -14.22 -2.81
N SER A 30 -2.28 -13.58 -1.88
CA SER A 30 -1.84 -13.31 -0.51
C SER A 30 -2.76 -13.93 0.54
N GLY A 31 -3.44 -15.03 0.20
CA GLY A 31 -4.22 -15.80 1.16
C GLY A 31 -3.40 -16.27 2.36
N SER A 32 -4.09 -16.60 3.45
CA SER A 32 -3.49 -17.13 4.68
C SER A 32 -2.55 -18.30 4.38
N TYR A 33 -1.48 -18.42 5.16
CA TYR A 33 -0.41 -19.42 5.00
C TYR A 33 0.45 -19.28 3.72
N ASN A 34 0.21 -18.27 2.87
CA ASN A 34 1.12 -17.93 1.77
C ASN A 34 2.07 -16.79 2.14
N LYS A 35 3.15 -17.10 2.87
CA LYS A 35 4.18 -16.13 3.26
C LYS A 35 4.71 -15.31 2.08
N ASN A 36 5.06 -15.97 0.97
CA ASN A 36 5.60 -15.30 -0.21
C ASN A 36 4.62 -14.29 -0.82
N GLY A 37 3.33 -14.62 -0.81
CA GLY A 37 2.25 -13.72 -1.23
C GLY A 37 2.16 -12.48 -0.34
N VAL A 38 2.12 -12.68 0.98
CA VAL A 38 2.07 -11.58 1.95
C VAL A 38 3.31 -10.69 1.85
N ASP A 39 4.51 -11.27 1.73
CA ASP A 39 5.77 -10.53 1.60
C ASP A 39 5.79 -9.65 0.33
N ARG A 40 5.18 -10.11 -0.76
CA ARG A 40 5.03 -9.32 -2.00
C ARG A 40 4.05 -8.17 -1.82
N VAL A 41 2.92 -8.37 -1.14
CA VAL A 41 1.98 -7.29 -0.82
C VAL A 41 2.64 -6.23 0.06
N VAL A 42 3.38 -6.64 1.09
CA VAL A 42 4.14 -5.73 1.96
C VAL A 42 5.11 -4.85 1.16
N LYS A 43 5.90 -5.46 0.28
CA LYS A 43 6.84 -4.72 -0.58
C LYS A 43 6.11 -3.74 -1.52
N LEU A 44 4.98 -4.17 -2.08
CA LEU A 44 4.15 -3.32 -2.95
C LEU A 44 3.63 -2.10 -2.18
N ILE A 45 3.03 -2.30 -1.01
CA ILE A 45 2.50 -1.20 -0.18
C ILE A 45 3.64 -0.29 0.28
N GLN A 46 4.77 -0.84 0.74
CA GLN A 46 5.94 -0.04 1.13
C GLN A 46 6.42 0.86 -0.01
N SER A 47 6.42 0.36 -1.25
CA SER A 47 6.83 1.15 -2.42
C SER A 47 5.89 2.33 -2.71
N ALA A 48 4.59 2.21 -2.40
CA ALA A 48 3.63 3.29 -2.55
C ALA A 48 3.88 4.45 -1.55
N PHE A 49 4.49 4.15 -0.40
CA PHE A 49 4.86 5.16 0.60
C PHE A 49 6.23 5.82 0.37
N LYS A 50 7.10 5.28 -0.49
CA LYS A 50 8.47 5.79 -0.69
C LYS A 50 8.56 7.25 -1.14
N ASN A 51 7.52 7.78 -1.79
CA ASN A 51 7.50 9.17 -2.27
C ASN A 51 6.76 10.12 -1.32
N ASN A 52 6.28 9.62 -0.19
CA ASN A 52 5.58 10.41 0.82
C ASN A 52 6.51 10.57 2.03
N ASN A 53 6.38 11.68 2.78
CA ASN A 53 7.07 11.90 4.06
C ASN A 53 6.54 10.97 5.18
N VAL A 54 6.26 9.72 4.84
CA VAL A 54 5.64 8.71 5.70
C VAL A 54 6.69 7.63 5.97
N PHE A 55 6.95 7.39 7.25
CA PHE A 55 7.90 6.36 7.65
C PHE A 55 7.27 4.97 7.45
N SER A 56 8.02 4.06 6.81
CA SER A 56 7.61 2.67 6.66
C SER A 56 8.74 1.70 6.98
N GLN A 57 8.43 0.67 7.78
CA GLN A 57 9.38 -0.35 8.19
C GLN A 57 8.78 -1.74 7.99
N VAL A 58 9.57 -2.64 7.40
CA VAL A 58 9.23 -4.06 7.29
C VAL A 58 9.86 -4.82 8.44
N ILE A 59 9.04 -5.59 9.17
CA ILE A 59 9.52 -6.56 10.17
C ILE A 59 9.47 -7.93 9.54
N ALA A 60 10.65 -8.52 9.32
CA ALA A 60 10.77 -9.86 8.79
C ALA A 60 10.22 -10.88 9.78
N GLN A 61 9.37 -11.78 9.29
CA GLN A 61 8.84 -12.90 10.06
C GLN A 61 9.42 -14.21 9.51
N LYS A 62 9.75 -15.15 10.40
CA LYS A 62 10.38 -16.42 10.01
C LYS A 62 9.37 -17.34 9.32
N ASP A 63 8.28 -17.66 10.02
CA ASP A 63 7.31 -18.67 9.59
C ASP A 63 6.05 -18.05 8.96
N LEU A 64 5.85 -16.74 9.11
CA LEU A 64 4.68 -16.01 8.66
C LEU A 64 5.05 -14.92 7.65
N GLY A 65 4.05 -14.34 7.00
CA GLY A 65 4.23 -13.13 6.17
C GLY A 65 4.83 -11.97 6.97
N ASN A 66 5.66 -11.17 6.32
CA ASN A 66 6.28 -10.01 6.94
C ASN A 66 5.22 -9.01 7.38
N HIS A 67 5.54 -8.23 8.41
CA HIS A 67 4.68 -7.12 8.83
C HIS A 67 5.18 -5.82 8.22
N LEU A 68 4.26 -4.92 7.90
CA LEU A 68 4.55 -3.54 7.51
C LEU A 68 4.02 -2.61 8.59
N ILE A 69 4.90 -1.79 9.15
CA ILE A 69 4.54 -0.69 10.06
C ILE A 69 4.62 0.61 9.27
N VAL A 70 3.57 1.42 9.33
CA VAL A 70 3.49 2.75 8.68
C VAL A 70 3.17 3.79 9.75
N ARG A 71 3.88 4.92 9.75
CA ARG A 71 3.72 6.03 10.71
C ARG A 71 3.79 7.38 9.99
N SER A 72 2.86 8.27 10.34
CA SER A 72 2.81 9.68 9.93
C SER A 72 3.51 10.59 10.94
#